data_AF-A0A961I831-F1
#
_entry.id   AF-A0A961I831-F1
#
_cell.length_a   1.000
_cell.length_b   1.000
_cell.length_c   1.000
_cell.angle_alpha   90.00
_cell.angle_beta   90.00
_cell.angle_gamma   90.00
#
_symmetry.space_group_name_H-M   'P 1'
#
loop_
_entity.id
_entity.type
_entity.pdbx_description
1 polymer ?
#
loop_
_entity_poly.entity_id
_entity_poly.type
_entity_poly.pdbx_seq_one_letter_code
_entity_poly.pdbx_strand_id
1 'polypeptide(L)'
;MDLYTQLVRPLLFRLDPEDAHSIVATLGRHADSVPLLPELLRKILRVNVSALRTRVCDIDFENPVGLAAGFDKTGDLYPFLAGLGFGFVESGTFTFHEQPGNPRPRIFRIQDQEALLNRMGFNNPGAVRARSILRRQKRSIPRGINIGKSKVTELSKAVMDYRASLDRLSDYGDYVAVNVSSPNTPGLRELQNRESLLELLTVLRDRLRERAEYKRQHGRIVAELPLFVKIAPDLTDEGFEDILAVALESGVRGIIISNTTIDKSMLPEAWHAEAGGVSGLPVGSRSLELIGRAFA
;
A
#
# COMPACT_ATOMS: atom_id res chain seq x y z
N MET A 1 -5.53 -29.44 7.07
CA MET A 1 -4.81 -28.42 7.86
C MET A 1 -3.34 -28.54 7.51
N ASP A 2 -2.73 -27.46 7.05
CA ASP A 2 -1.33 -27.46 6.58
C ASP A 2 -0.33 -27.19 7.73
N LEU A 3 0.96 -27.43 7.45
CA LEU A 3 2.08 -27.18 8.37
C LEU A 3 2.09 -25.74 8.89
N TYR A 4 1.69 -24.77 8.05
CA TYR A 4 1.60 -23.38 8.45
C TYR A 4 0.59 -23.18 9.58
N THR A 5 -0.62 -23.72 9.43
CA THR A 5 -1.70 -23.57 10.39
C THR A 5 -1.43 -24.33 11.69
N GLN A 6 -0.76 -25.49 11.61
CA GLN A 6 -0.51 -26.34 12.78
C GLN A 6 0.73 -25.94 13.60
N LEU A 7 1.76 -25.38 12.96
CA LEU A 7 3.04 -25.12 13.61
C LEU A 7 3.47 -23.65 13.55
N VAL A 8 3.54 -23.08 12.34
CA VAL A 8 4.11 -21.74 12.14
C VAL A 8 3.21 -20.67 12.75
N ARG A 9 1.91 -20.70 12.45
CA ARG A 9 0.94 -19.71 12.91
C ARG A 9 0.84 -19.69 14.45
N PRO A 10 0.64 -20.82 15.16
CA PRO A 10 0.58 -20.79 16.63
C PRO A 10 1.85 -20.23 17.29
N LEU A 11 3.03 -20.49 16.72
CA LEU A 11 4.29 -19.95 17.24
C LEU A 11 4.40 -18.44 17.03
N LEU A 12 4.14 -17.95 15.82
CA LEU A 12 4.16 -16.51 15.52
C LEU A 12 3.12 -15.75 16.35
N PHE A 13 1.97 -16.37 16.62
CA PHE A 13 0.88 -15.73 17.35
C PHE A 13 1.18 -15.56 18.85
N ARG A 14 2.20 -16.23 19.38
CA ARG A 14 2.70 -16.02 20.76
C ARG A 14 3.67 -14.85 20.90
N LEU A 15 4.17 -14.30 19.79
CA LEU A 15 5.11 -13.17 19.79
C LEU A 15 4.36 -11.84 19.68
N ASP A 16 5.04 -10.75 20.03
CA ASP A 16 4.61 -9.40 19.65
C ASP A 16 4.40 -9.32 18.11
N PRO A 17 3.31 -8.73 17.62
CA PRO A 17 3.05 -8.64 16.18
C PRO A 17 4.14 -7.95 15.36
N GLU A 18 4.81 -6.94 15.91
CA GLU A 18 5.89 -6.26 15.19
C GLU A 18 7.17 -7.10 15.15
N ASP A 19 7.46 -7.85 16.23
CA ASP A 19 8.57 -8.81 16.25
C ASP A 19 8.31 -10.00 15.33
N ALA A 20 7.09 -10.56 15.34
CA ALA A 20 6.68 -11.62 14.42
C ALA A 20 6.83 -11.19 12.95
N HIS A 21 6.40 -9.96 12.62
CA HIS A 21 6.58 -9.38 11.29
C HIS A 21 8.07 -9.21 10.96
N SER A 22 8.88 -8.75 11.91
CA SER A 22 10.32 -8.56 11.73
C SER A 22 11.07 -9.89 11.48
N ILE A 23 10.63 -10.98 12.14
CA ILE A 23 11.13 -12.33 11.90
C ILE A 23 10.79 -12.79 10.48
N VAL A 24 9.52 -12.67 10.07
CA VAL A 24 9.08 -13.03 8.71
C VAL A 24 9.83 -12.21 7.66
N ALA A 25 10.00 -10.91 7.88
CA ALA A 25 10.77 -10.04 7.00
C ALA A 25 12.24 -10.48 6.92
N THR A 26 12.84 -10.86 8.05
CA THR A 26 14.21 -11.37 8.07
C THR A 26 14.34 -12.67 7.30
N LEU A 27 13.44 -13.64 7.54
CA LEU A 27 13.40 -14.90 6.80
C LEU A 27 13.18 -14.67 5.30
N GLY A 28 12.28 -13.76 4.93
CA GLY A 28 12.04 -13.37 3.53
C GLY A 28 13.29 -12.82 2.85
N ARG A 29 14.02 -11.91 3.52
CA ARG A 29 15.31 -11.40 3.00
C ARG A 29 16.38 -12.50 2.85
N HIS A 30 16.39 -13.49 3.75
CA HIS A 30 17.28 -14.64 3.61
C HIS A 30 16.83 -15.55 2.46
N ALA A 31 15.54 -15.74 2.26
CA ALA A 31 15.03 -16.49 1.12
C ALA A 31 15.42 -15.82 -0.21
N ASP A 32 15.38 -14.48 -0.25
CA ASP A 32 15.76 -13.68 -1.41
C ASP A 32 17.27 -13.70 -1.72
N SER A 33 18.11 -14.02 -0.74
CA SER A 33 19.55 -14.16 -0.96
C SER A 33 19.94 -15.55 -1.49
N VAL A 34 19.04 -16.54 -1.39
CA VAL A 34 19.23 -17.88 -1.95
C VAL A 34 18.83 -17.88 -3.43
N PRO A 35 19.76 -18.12 -4.37
CA PRO A 35 19.44 -18.13 -5.79
C PRO A 35 18.32 -19.13 -6.12
N LEU A 36 17.40 -18.75 -7.01
CA LEU A 36 16.29 -19.56 -7.52
C LEU A 36 15.19 -19.92 -6.50
N LEU A 37 15.37 -19.63 -5.21
CA LEU A 37 14.37 -19.96 -4.20
C LEU A 37 13.06 -19.18 -4.39
N PRO A 38 13.05 -17.85 -4.65
CA PRO A 38 11.80 -17.13 -4.93
C PRO A 38 11.06 -17.67 -6.17
N GLU A 39 11.78 -18.05 -7.22
CA GLU A 39 11.21 -18.67 -8.42
C GLU A 39 10.61 -20.05 -8.13
N LEU A 40 11.27 -20.85 -7.29
CA LEU A 40 10.77 -22.15 -6.85
C LEU A 40 9.51 -22.00 -5.99
N LEU A 41 9.53 -21.09 -5.01
CA LEU A 41 8.36 -20.78 -4.18
C LEU A 41 7.18 -20.36 -5.06
N ARG A 42 7.43 -19.47 -6.04
CA ARG A 42 6.41 -19.07 -7.00
C ARG A 42 5.84 -20.28 -7.75
N LYS A 43 6.69 -21.18 -8.24
CA LYS A 43 6.22 -22.35 -8.99
C LYS A 43 5.32 -23.27 -8.14
N ILE A 44 5.60 -23.39 -6.84
CA ILE A 44 4.85 -24.23 -5.91
C ILE A 44 3.56 -23.57 -5.44
N LEU A 45 3.61 -22.27 -5.11
CA LEU A 45 2.52 -21.55 -4.45
C LEU A 45 1.59 -20.82 -5.43
N ARG A 46 2.02 -20.62 -6.69
CA ARG A 46 1.21 -19.94 -7.70
C ARG A 46 0.01 -20.81 -8.10
N VAL A 47 -1.17 -20.21 -8.03
CA VAL A 47 -2.38 -20.70 -8.69
C VAL A 47 -2.45 -20.12 -10.10
N ASN A 48 -2.24 -20.96 -11.13
CA ASN A 48 -2.26 -20.53 -12.53
C ASN A 48 -3.56 -20.99 -13.22
N VAL A 49 -4.63 -20.22 -13.04
CA VAL A 49 -5.94 -20.46 -13.64
C VAL A 49 -6.25 -19.31 -14.59
N SER A 50 -6.50 -19.61 -15.87
CA SER A 50 -6.75 -18.60 -16.91
C SER A 50 -7.92 -17.68 -16.56
N ALA A 51 -8.96 -18.22 -15.92
CA ALA A 51 -10.14 -17.47 -15.47
C ALA A 51 -9.85 -16.41 -14.39
N LEU A 52 -8.70 -16.49 -13.71
CA LEU A 52 -8.29 -15.47 -12.71
C LEU A 52 -7.49 -14.33 -13.34
N ARG A 53 -7.03 -14.46 -14.58
CA ARG A 53 -6.25 -13.40 -15.23
C ARG A 53 -7.11 -12.16 -15.38
N THR A 54 -6.59 -11.01 -14.96
CA THR A 54 -7.31 -9.74 -15.05
C THR A 54 -6.41 -8.67 -15.62
N ARG A 55 -6.99 -7.71 -16.34
CA ARG A 55 -6.27 -6.54 -16.86
C ARG A 55 -6.95 -5.28 -16.35
N VAL A 56 -6.20 -4.44 -15.62
CA VAL A 56 -6.70 -3.19 -15.04
C VAL A 56 -5.67 -2.10 -15.32
N CYS A 57 -6.12 -0.95 -15.84
CA CYS A 57 -5.26 0.20 -16.15
C CYS A 57 -4.02 -0.17 -17.00
N ASP A 58 -4.21 -1.05 -17.98
CA ASP A 58 -3.14 -1.55 -18.86
C ASP A 58 -2.07 -2.42 -18.19
N ILE A 59 -2.35 -2.89 -16.97
CA ILE A 59 -1.51 -3.82 -16.22
C ILE A 59 -2.14 -5.20 -16.27
N ASP A 60 -1.38 -6.18 -16.72
CA ASP A 60 -1.77 -7.59 -16.71
C ASP A 60 -1.43 -8.24 -15.37
N PHE A 61 -2.43 -8.79 -14.70
CA PHE A 61 -2.29 -9.54 -13.46
C PHE A 61 -2.59 -11.02 -13.71
N GLU A 62 -1.71 -11.89 -13.22
CA GLU A 62 -1.90 -13.35 -13.36
C GLU A 62 -3.10 -13.86 -12.55
N ASN A 63 -3.44 -13.16 -11.47
CA ASN A 63 -4.64 -13.34 -10.65
C ASN A 63 -4.98 -11.99 -9.96
N PRO A 64 -6.21 -11.78 -9.45
CA PRO A 64 -6.63 -10.47 -8.93
C PRO A 64 -6.25 -10.25 -7.46
N VAL A 65 -5.58 -11.21 -6.81
CA VAL A 65 -5.27 -11.15 -5.37
C VAL A 65 -3.87 -10.58 -5.17
N GLY A 66 -3.78 -9.39 -4.59
CA GLY A 66 -2.50 -8.75 -4.27
C GLY A 66 -2.24 -8.61 -2.78
N LEU A 67 -0.99 -8.34 -2.45
CA LEU A 67 -0.59 -7.95 -1.11
C LEU A 67 -0.63 -6.42 -0.95
N ALA A 68 -1.41 -5.94 0.01
CA ALA A 68 -1.61 -4.52 0.25
C ALA A 68 -0.37 -3.80 0.81
N ALA A 69 -0.32 -2.47 0.64
CA ALA A 69 0.69 -1.62 1.27
C ALA A 69 0.72 -1.76 2.79
N GLY A 70 1.88 -1.45 3.36
CA GLY A 70 2.13 -1.54 4.79
C GLY A 70 2.75 -2.86 5.22
N PHE A 71 2.87 -3.86 4.34
CA PHE A 71 3.66 -5.05 4.61
C PHE A 71 5.13 -4.84 4.25
N ASP A 72 5.45 -4.53 2.99
CA ASP A 72 6.81 -4.25 2.52
C ASP A 72 7.11 -2.74 2.54
N LYS A 73 7.32 -2.17 3.74
CA LYS A 73 7.52 -0.72 3.93
C LYS A 73 8.91 -0.24 3.52
N THR A 74 9.88 -1.14 3.46
CA THR A 74 11.27 -0.85 3.10
C THR A 74 11.53 -1.07 1.61
N GLY A 75 10.69 -1.86 0.94
CA GLY A 75 10.88 -2.29 -0.43
C GLY A 75 11.83 -3.49 -0.54
N ASP A 76 12.25 -4.10 0.57
CA ASP A 76 13.27 -5.16 0.59
C ASP A 76 12.72 -6.58 0.60
N LEU A 77 11.39 -6.75 0.66
CA LEU A 77 10.74 -8.07 0.70
C LEU A 77 10.05 -8.46 -0.61
N TYR A 78 10.01 -7.56 -1.59
CA TYR A 78 9.24 -7.78 -2.82
C TYR A 78 9.53 -9.14 -3.51
N PRO A 79 10.78 -9.58 -3.74
CA PRO A 79 11.02 -10.84 -4.45
C PRO A 79 10.43 -12.05 -3.71
N PHE A 80 10.60 -12.11 -2.38
CA PHE A 80 10.02 -13.15 -1.53
C PHE A 80 8.50 -13.13 -1.61
N LEU A 81 7.88 -11.96 -1.44
CA LEU A 81 6.43 -11.79 -1.46
C LEU A 81 5.84 -12.13 -2.83
N ALA A 82 6.52 -11.78 -3.92
CA ALA A 82 6.14 -12.15 -5.28
C ALA A 82 6.23 -13.66 -5.54
N GLY A 83 6.98 -14.40 -4.71
CA GLY A 83 7.05 -15.85 -4.71
C GLY A 83 5.88 -16.54 -3.99
N LEU A 84 5.05 -15.82 -3.23
CA LEU A 84 3.99 -16.41 -2.40
C LEU A 84 2.65 -16.62 -3.12
N GLY A 85 2.60 -16.42 -4.44
CA GLY A 85 1.41 -16.67 -5.27
C GLY A 85 0.50 -15.45 -5.51
N PHE A 86 0.82 -14.28 -4.92
CA PHE A 86 0.11 -13.03 -5.21
C PHE A 86 0.22 -12.62 -6.69
N GLY A 87 -0.86 -12.04 -7.22
CA GLY A 87 -0.89 -11.44 -8.56
C GLY A 87 -0.18 -10.08 -8.63
N PHE A 88 -0.05 -9.36 -7.50
CA PHE A 88 0.74 -8.14 -7.38
C PHE A 88 1.14 -7.87 -5.92
N VAL A 89 2.12 -7.00 -5.72
CA VAL A 89 2.54 -6.51 -4.38
C VAL A 89 2.59 -4.99 -4.40
N GLU A 90 1.96 -4.34 -3.43
CA GLU A 90 2.08 -2.90 -3.21
C GLU A 90 3.12 -2.62 -2.12
N SER A 91 4.29 -2.13 -2.50
CA SER A 91 5.38 -1.76 -1.57
C SER A 91 5.19 -0.32 -1.05
N GLY A 92 5.56 -0.07 0.20
CA GLY A 92 5.38 1.21 0.90
C GLY A 92 4.41 1.10 2.09
N THR A 93 3.87 2.18 2.62
CA THR A 93 3.95 3.57 2.16
C THR A 93 5.35 4.18 2.32
N PHE A 94 5.93 4.62 1.23
CA PHE A 94 7.19 5.38 1.21
C PHE A 94 6.92 6.87 1.41
N THR A 95 7.82 7.55 2.08
CA THR A 95 7.83 9.02 2.20
C THR A 95 9.14 9.56 1.65
N PHE A 96 9.25 10.86 1.36
CA PHE A 96 10.49 11.41 0.82
C PHE A 96 11.61 11.32 1.86
N HIS A 97 11.30 11.78 3.07
CA HIS A 97 12.19 11.69 4.23
C HIS A 97 12.06 10.33 4.90
N GLU A 98 13.15 9.82 5.47
CA GLU A 98 13.09 8.65 6.34
C GLU A 98 12.37 9.00 7.64
N GLN A 99 11.69 8.02 8.23
CA GLN A 99 11.08 8.19 9.53
C GLN A 99 10.92 6.85 10.26
N PRO A 100 11.18 6.80 11.58
CA PRO A 100 11.10 5.58 12.37
C PRO A 100 9.64 5.13 12.65
N GLY A 101 8.66 5.99 12.36
CA GLY A 101 7.26 5.85 12.75
C GLY A 101 6.99 6.29 14.19
N ASN A 102 5.83 5.91 14.72
CA ASN A 102 5.45 6.22 16.11
C ASN A 102 6.11 5.25 17.11
N PRO A 103 6.22 5.58 18.41
CA PRO A 103 6.80 4.70 19.42
C PRO A 103 6.09 3.34 19.54
N ARG A 104 6.83 2.29 19.89
CA ARG A 104 6.29 0.95 20.18
C ARG A 104 5.72 0.90 21.63
N PRO A 105 4.70 0.05 21.92
CA PRO A 105 3.96 -0.82 21.00
C PRO A 105 2.95 -0.03 20.15
N ARG A 106 2.82 -0.43 18.88
CA ARG A 106 2.08 0.34 17.85
C ARG A 106 1.30 -0.53 16.87
N ILE A 107 1.25 -1.83 17.09
CA ILE A 107 0.44 -2.77 16.35
C ILE A 107 -0.01 -3.86 17.32
N PHE A 108 -1.27 -4.25 17.22
CA PHE A 108 -1.93 -5.16 18.16
C PHE A 108 -2.79 -6.16 17.38
N ARG A 109 -2.82 -7.40 17.84
CA ARG A 109 -3.70 -8.46 17.30
C ARG A 109 -4.94 -8.60 18.18
N ILE A 110 -6.11 -8.50 17.55
CA ILE A 110 -7.41 -8.74 18.19
C ILE A 110 -7.96 -10.01 17.55
N GLN A 111 -7.50 -11.16 18.06
CA GLN A 111 -7.62 -12.45 17.38
C GLN A 111 -9.08 -12.88 17.20
N ASP A 112 -9.91 -12.69 18.23
CA ASP A 112 -11.32 -13.07 18.21
C ASP A 112 -12.14 -12.33 17.14
N GLN A 113 -11.64 -11.17 16.68
CA GLN A 113 -12.26 -10.37 15.63
C GLN A 113 -11.50 -10.42 14.31
N GLU A 114 -10.52 -11.32 14.17
CA GLU A 114 -9.61 -11.41 13.01
C GLU A 114 -9.07 -10.03 12.59
N ALA A 115 -8.73 -9.20 13.57
CA ALA A 115 -8.43 -7.79 13.37
C ALA A 115 -7.03 -7.40 13.83
N LEU A 116 -6.52 -6.31 13.24
CA LEU A 116 -5.33 -5.62 13.69
C LEU A 116 -5.67 -4.17 14.01
N LEU A 117 -5.20 -3.67 15.15
CA LEU A 117 -5.17 -2.24 15.44
C LEU A 117 -3.74 -1.76 15.28
N ASN A 118 -3.51 -0.67 14.53
CA ASN A 118 -2.16 -0.13 14.38
C ASN A 118 -2.10 1.40 14.33
N ARG A 119 -1.01 1.93 14.87
CA ARG A 119 -0.65 3.35 14.92
C ARG A 119 0.78 3.59 14.44
N MET A 120 1.18 2.94 13.34
CA MET A 120 2.61 2.85 12.98
C MET A 120 3.23 4.15 12.46
N GLY A 121 2.45 5.01 11.79
CA GLY A 121 2.91 6.32 11.31
C GLY A 121 3.99 6.26 10.22
N PHE A 122 3.77 5.46 9.18
CA PHE A 122 4.68 5.28 8.02
C PHE A 122 6.15 5.06 8.39
N ASN A 123 6.48 4.09 9.24
CA ASN A 123 7.87 3.71 9.48
C ASN A 123 8.53 3.19 8.18
N ASN A 124 9.47 3.94 7.60
CA ASN A 124 10.06 3.63 6.31
C ASN A 124 11.45 4.30 6.13
N PRO A 125 12.30 3.82 5.22
CA PRO A 125 13.69 4.25 5.09
C PRO A 125 13.86 5.55 4.25
N GLY A 126 12.77 6.18 3.83
CA GLY A 126 12.79 7.32 2.91
C GLY A 126 13.04 6.91 1.45
N ALA A 127 12.64 7.78 0.54
CA ALA A 127 12.64 7.50 -0.90
C ALA A 127 14.05 7.26 -1.48
N VAL A 128 15.09 7.87 -0.90
CA VAL A 128 16.47 7.70 -1.37
C VAL A 128 16.96 6.27 -1.13
N ARG A 129 16.76 5.74 0.08
CA ARG A 129 17.18 4.39 0.42
C ARG A 129 16.25 3.34 -0.19
N ALA A 130 14.93 3.59 -0.23
CA ALA A 130 14.01 2.72 -0.95
C ALA A 130 14.41 2.57 -2.43
N ARG A 131 14.77 3.67 -3.12
CA ARG A 131 15.29 3.62 -4.50
C ARG A 131 16.52 2.71 -4.65
N SER A 132 17.47 2.76 -3.71
CA SER A 132 18.70 1.96 -3.81
C SER A 132 18.42 0.46 -3.67
N ILE A 133 17.41 0.09 -2.89
CA ILE A 133 16.90 -1.28 -2.72
C ILE A 133 16.16 -1.71 -3.99
N LEU A 134 15.11 -0.97 -4.39
CA LEU A 134 14.22 -1.32 -5.50
C LEU A 134 14.95 -1.46 -6.84
N ARG A 135 15.99 -0.65 -7.07
CA ARG A 135 16.81 -0.69 -8.30
C ARG A 135 17.55 -2.01 -8.49
N ARG A 136 17.82 -2.75 -7.42
CA ARG A 136 18.58 -4.02 -7.47
C ARG A 136 17.69 -5.24 -7.69
N GLN A 137 16.37 -5.07 -7.62
CA GLN A 137 15.42 -6.17 -7.67
C GLN A 137 14.92 -6.41 -9.09
N LYS A 138 14.74 -7.68 -9.45
CA LYS A 138 14.02 -8.09 -10.65
C LYS A 138 12.53 -8.17 -10.32
N ARG A 139 11.70 -7.54 -11.16
CA ARG A 139 10.23 -7.64 -11.03
C ARG A 139 9.73 -8.92 -11.70
N SER A 140 8.86 -9.65 -11.02
CA SER A 140 8.27 -10.92 -11.49
C SER A 140 6.74 -10.91 -11.52
N ILE A 141 6.11 -9.96 -10.82
CA ILE A 141 4.68 -9.59 -10.89
C ILE A 141 4.54 -8.07 -10.87
N PRO A 142 3.40 -7.50 -11.25
CA PRO A 142 3.14 -6.08 -11.04
C PRO A 142 3.47 -5.61 -9.61
N ARG A 143 4.14 -4.46 -9.51
CA ARG A 143 4.48 -3.81 -8.25
C ARG A 143 3.82 -2.45 -8.14
N GLY A 144 3.00 -2.24 -7.12
CA GLY A 144 2.54 -0.92 -6.71
C GLY A 144 3.59 -0.18 -5.90
N ILE A 145 3.73 1.13 -6.12
CA ILE A 145 4.53 2.02 -5.27
C ILE A 145 3.57 2.93 -4.50
N ASN A 146 3.36 2.63 -3.22
CA ASN A 146 2.53 3.44 -2.35
C ASN A 146 3.36 4.57 -1.74
N ILE A 147 2.94 5.82 -1.93
CA ILE A 147 3.60 7.03 -1.43
C ILE A 147 2.69 7.81 -0.48
N GLY A 148 3.30 8.49 0.48
CA GLY A 148 2.64 9.27 1.52
C GLY A 148 3.41 10.53 1.86
N LYS A 149 2.76 11.45 2.58
CA LYS A 149 3.41 12.64 3.16
C LYS A 149 4.36 12.21 4.29
N SER A 150 5.58 12.72 4.28
CA SER A 150 6.52 12.60 5.39
C SER A 150 5.96 13.27 6.65
N LYS A 151 6.24 12.72 7.83
CA LYS A 151 5.74 13.26 9.12
C LYS A 151 6.28 14.67 9.39
N VAL A 152 7.54 14.92 9.03
CA VAL A 152 8.23 16.20 9.22
C VAL A 152 7.77 17.32 8.27
N THR A 153 7.03 16.97 7.22
CA THR A 153 6.56 17.94 6.23
C THR A 153 5.25 18.58 6.68
N GLU A 154 5.19 19.90 6.69
CA GLU A 154 3.96 20.67 6.90
C GLU A 154 2.90 20.36 5.84
N LEU A 155 1.61 20.47 6.18
CA LEU A 155 0.53 20.12 5.25
C LEU A 155 0.56 20.96 3.96
N SER A 156 0.89 22.26 4.06
CA SER A 156 1.03 23.17 2.92
C SER A 156 2.15 22.78 1.93
N LYS A 157 3.09 21.93 2.34
CA LYS A 157 4.18 21.42 1.50
C LYS A 157 3.95 19.97 1.07
N ALA A 158 2.80 19.39 1.39
CA ALA A 158 2.52 17.98 1.14
C ALA A 158 2.68 17.61 -0.34
N VAL A 159 2.11 18.40 -1.26
CA VAL A 159 2.17 18.16 -2.71
C VAL A 159 3.62 17.97 -3.19
N MET A 160 4.54 18.83 -2.73
CA MET A 160 5.94 18.76 -3.12
C MET A 160 6.68 17.55 -2.53
N ASP A 161 6.32 17.12 -1.33
CA ASP A 161 6.86 15.92 -0.68
C ASP A 161 6.39 14.62 -1.37
N TYR A 162 5.11 14.56 -1.74
CA TYR A 162 4.59 13.48 -2.60
C TYR A 162 5.31 13.44 -3.95
N ARG A 163 5.46 14.60 -4.61
CA ARG A 163 6.16 14.70 -5.90
C ARG A 163 7.60 14.24 -5.77
N ALA A 164 8.30 14.61 -4.70
CA ALA A 164 9.68 14.20 -4.46
C ALA A 164 9.81 12.67 -4.27
N SER A 165 8.86 12.05 -3.55
CA SER A 165 8.77 10.59 -3.43
C SER A 165 8.51 9.93 -4.79
N LEU A 166 7.54 10.44 -5.54
CA LEU A 166 7.16 9.97 -6.88
C LEU A 166 8.35 10.04 -7.86
N ASP A 167 9.07 11.16 -7.89
CA ASP A 167 10.21 11.37 -8.78
C ASP A 167 11.35 10.38 -8.54
N ARG A 168 11.48 9.90 -7.30
CA ARG A 168 12.51 8.93 -6.91
C ARG A 168 12.09 7.49 -7.14
N LEU A 169 10.79 7.18 -7.03
CA LEU A 169 10.33 5.80 -6.89
C LEU A 169 9.46 5.28 -8.05
N SER A 170 8.82 6.16 -8.83
CA SER A 170 7.87 5.78 -9.89
C SER A 170 8.45 4.82 -10.94
N ASP A 171 9.74 4.95 -11.28
CA ASP A 171 10.42 4.09 -12.26
C ASP A 171 10.53 2.62 -11.83
N TYR A 172 10.22 2.32 -10.57
CA TYR A 172 10.29 0.98 -10.01
C TYR A 172 8.91 0.34 -9.86
N GLY A 173 7.82 1.03 -10.18
CA GLY A 173 6.45 0.50 -10.11
C GLY A 173 5.82 0.21 -11.47
N ASP A 174 4.68 -0.47 -11.41
CA ASP A 174 3.71 -0.65 -12.49
C ASP A 174 2.48 0.24 -12.27
N TYR A 175 2.29 0.76 -11.05
CA TYR A 175 1.40 1.88 -10.73
C TYR A 175 1.93 2.62 -9.49
N VAL A 176 1.40 3.83 -9.25
CA VAL A 176 1.64 4.60 -8.02
C VAL A 176 0.33 4.75 -7.26
N ALA A 177 0.36 4.50 -5.95
CA ALA A 177 -0.78 4.72 -5.05
C ALA A 177 -0.49 5.92 -4.13
N VAL A 178 -1.35 6.94 -4.17
CA VAL A 178 -1.28 8.12 -3.31
C VAL A 178 -2.08 7.86 -2.04
N ASN A 179 -1.42 7.78 -0.90
CA ASN A 179 -2.05 7.47 0.38
C ASN A 179 -2.41 8.74 1.18
N VAL A 180 -3.65 9.19 1.04
CA VAL A 180 -4.21 10.33 1.79
C VAL A 180 -5.05 9.90 3.01
N SER A 181 -5.00 8.63 3.40
CA SER A 181 -6.02 8.01 4.26
C SER A 181 -5.52 7.43 5.58
N SER A 182 -4.20 7.43 5.83
CA SER A 182 -3.65 6.95 7.09
C SER A 182 -4.17 7.77 8.29
N PRO A 183 -4.80 7.15 9.31
CA PRO A 183 -5.19 7.85 10.54
C PRO A 183 -3.99 8.16 11.45
N ASN A 184 -2.80 7.66 11.11
CA ASN A 184 -1.63 7.63 11.98
C ASN A 184 -0.61 8.74 11.68
N THR A 185 -0.92 9.59 10.70
CA THR A 185 -0.12 10.74 10.29
C THR A 185 -0.96 11.99 10.52
N PRO A 186 -0.60 12.87 11.48
CA PRO A 186 -1.41 14.04 11.82
C PRO A 186 -1.74 14.90 10.62
N GLY A 187 -3.01 15.33 10.54
CA GLY A 187 -3.56 16.17 9.47
C GLY A 187 -3.61 15.54 8.07
N LEU A 188 -3.18 14.30 7.89
CA LEU A 188 -3.09 13.71 6.54
C LEU A 188 -4.48 13.57 5.87
N ARG A 189 -5.49 13.17 6.66
CA ARG A 189 -6.86 12.99 6.15
C ARG A 189 -7.51 14.31 5.73
N GLU A 190 -6.98 15.46 6.15
CA GLU A 190 -7.42 16.77 5.67
C GLU A 190 -7.13 16.94 4.17
N LEU A 191 -6.12 16.25 3.61
CA LEU A 191 -5.86 16.24 2.15
C LEU A 191 -6.97 15.56 1.34
N GLN A 192 -7.98 14.95 1.97
CA GLN A 192 -9.14 14.41 1.28
C GLN A 192 -10.21 15.48 1.00
N ASN A 193 -10.03 16.73 1.44
CA ASN A 193 -10.89 17.82 0.99
C ASN A 193 -10.74 18.04 -0.53
N ARG A 194 -11.82 18.49 -1.18
CA ARG A 194 -11.92 18.57 -2.63
C ARG A 194 -10.75 19.32 -3.28
N GLU A 195 -10.46 20.54 -2.82
CA GLU A 195 -9.44 21.41 -3.41
C GLU A 195 -8.03 20.82 -3.25
N SER A 196 -7.66 20.43 -2.03
CA SER A 196 -6.34 19.86 -1.73
C SER A 196 -6.11 18.53 -2.44
N LEU A 197 -7.15 17.69 -2.54
CA LEU A 197 -7.06 16.41 -3.22
C LEU A 197 -6.89 16.62 -4.73
N LEU A 198 -7.69 17.51 -5.33
CA LEU A 198 -7.62 17.81 -6.75
C LEU A 198 -6.26 18.38 -7.14
N GLU A 199 -5.73 19.33 -6.36
CA GLU A 199 -4.38 19.87 -6.57
C GLU A 199 -3.32 18.77 -6.51
N LEU A 200 -3.33 17.97 -5.43
CA LEU A 200 -2.37 16.90 -5.22
C LEU A 200 -2.38 15.89 -6.37
N LEU A 201 -3.56 15.38 -6.73
CA LEU A 201 -3.68 14.36 -7.77
C LEU A 201 -3.30 14.90 -9.15
N THR A 202 -3.72 16.13 -9.49
CA THR A 202 -3.38 16.78 -10.76
C THR A 202 -1.88 16.95 -10.91
N VAL A 203 -1.19 17.49 -9.88
CA VAL A 203 0.26 17.69 -9.91
C VAL A 203 1.01 16.37 -10.08
N LEU A 204 0.59 15.31 -9.38
CA LEU A 204 1.25 14.01 -9.48
C LEU A 204 0.98 13.33 -10.83
N ARG A 205 -0.24 13.43 -11.36
CA ARG A 205 -0.62 12.92 -12.69
C ARG A 205 0.19 13.62 -13.77
N ASP A 206 0.18 14.95 -13.78
CA ASP A 206 0.95 15.76 -14.75
C ASP A 206 2.43 15.39 -14.71
N ARG A 207 2.98 15.20 -13.50
CA ARG A 207 4.37 14.78 -13.35
C ARG A 207 4.65 13.40 -13.96
N LEU A 208 3.76 12.43 -13.82
CA LEU A 208 3.93 11.10 -14.43
C LEU A 208 3.85 11.18 -15.95
N ARG A 209 2.95 12.00 -16.49
CA ARG A 209 2.83 12.27 -17.92
C ARG A 209 4.10 12.92 -18.49
N GLU A 210 4.60 13.98 -17.86
CA GLU A 210 5.87 14.63 -18.23
C GLU A 210 7.03 13.62 -18.29
N ARG A 211 7.14 12.75 -17.28
CA ARG A 211 8.19 11.73 -17.22
C ARG A 211 8.06 10.69 -18.33
N ALA A 212 6.83 10.30 -18.68
CA ALA A 212 6.58 9.38 -19.79
C ALA A 212 6.92 10.03 -21.15
N GLU A 213 6.53 11.28 -21.34
CA GLU A 213 6.86 12.09 -22.53
C GLU A 213 8.37 12.24 -22.70
N TYR A 214 9.09 12.63 -21.64
CA TYR A 214 10.54 12.74 -21.64
C TYR A 214 11.22 11.42 -22.05
N LYS A 215 10.78 10.29 -21.49
CA LYS A 215 11.31 8.96 -21.85
C LYS A 215 11.03 8.60 -23.31
N ARG A 216 9.85 8.91 -23.83
CA ARG A 216 9.48 8.69 -25.25
C ARG A 216 10.36 9.51 -26.19
N GLN A 217 10.59 10.79 -25.88
CA GLN A 217 11.50 11.66 -26.65
C GLN A 217 12.95 11.14 -26.67
N HIS A 218 13.36 10.38 -25.66
CA HIS A 218 14.68 9.75 -25.58
C HIS A 218 14.66 8.27 -26.01
N GLY A 219 13.72 7.89 -26.89
CA GLY A 219 13.71 6.59 -27.58
C GLY A 219 13.20 5.41 -26.75
N ARG A 220 12.57 5.63 -25.59
CA ARG A 220 12.00 4.55 -24.78
C ARG A 220 10.52 4.36 -25.10
N ILE A 221 10.12 3.12 -25.36
CA ILE A 221 8.70 2.75 -25.46
C ILE A 221 8.15 2.54 -24.06
N VAL A 222 7.49 3.55 -23.51
CA VAL A 222 6.88 3.51 -22.17
C VAL A 222 5.49 4.14 -22.21
N ALA A 223 4.53 3.49 -21.54
CA ALA A 223 3.23 4.07 -21.24
C ALA A 223 3.32 5.04 -20.04
N GLU A 224 2.31 5.88 -19.88
CA GLU A 224 2.12 6.64 -18.65
C GLU A 224 1.80 5.67 -17.50
N LEU A 225 2.45 5.87 -16.36
CA LEU A 225 2.27 5.03 -15.19
C LEU A 225 0.92 5.35 -14.54
N PRO A 226 0.01 4.39 -14.34
CA PRO A 226 -1.27 4.64 -13.68
C PRO A 226 -1.10 5.20 -12.27
N LEU A 227 -1.83 6.29 -11.98
CA LEU A 227 -1.93 6.88 -10.64
C LEU A 227 -3.24 6.43 -9.99
N PHE A 228 -3.16 5.96 -8.75
CA PHE A 228 -4.30 5.57 -7.92
C PHE A 228 -4.36 6.43 -6.66
N VAL A 229 -5.55 6.64 -6.11
CA VAL A 229 -5.73 7.28 -4.80
C VAL A 229 -6.27 6.26 -3.79
N LYS A 230 -5.68 6.18 -2.60
CA LYS A 230 -6.13 5.29 -1.52
C LYS A 230 -6.87 6.08 -0.45
N ILE A 231 -8.13 5.75 -0.23
CA ILE A 231 -9.06 6.52 0.60
C ILE A 231 -9.39 5.83 1.93
N ALA A 232 -9.85 6.60 2.91
CA ALA A 232 -10.31 6.05 4.18
C ALA A 232 -11.75 5.52 4.03
N PRO A 233 -12.17 4.53 4.83
CA PRO A 233 -13.56 4.09 4.87
C PRO A 233 -14.45 5.04 5.70
N ASP A 234 -13.82 5.89 6.52
CA ASP A 234 -14.46 6.79 7.48
C ASP A 234 -14.84 8.12 6.83
N LEU A 235 -15.65 8.08 5.78
CA LEU A 235 -16.11 9.23 5.01
C LEU A 235 -17.62 9.39 5.17
N THR A 236 -18.11 10.63 5.19
CA THR A 236 -19.53 10.91 4.98
C THR A 236 -19.92 10.57 3.54
N ASP A 237 -21.21 10.45 3.28
CA ASP A 237 -21.68 10.11 1.95
C ASP A 237 -21.30 11.20 0.93
N GLU A 238 -21.47 12.47 1.29
CA GLU A 238 -21.06 13.61 0.46
C GLU A 238 -19.54 13.64 0.26
N GLY A 239 -18.77 13.38 1.32
CA GLY A 239 -17.32 13.35 1.23
C GLY A 239 -16.80 12.24 0.33
N PHE A 240 -17.51 11.09 0.28
CA PHE A 240 -17.18 10.02 -0.66
C PHE A 240 -17.49 10.41 -2.12
N GLU A 241 -18.67 10.97 -2.39
CA GLU A 241 -19.04 11.46 -3.73
C GLU A 241 -18.08 12.55 -4.23
N ASP A 242 -17.68 13.48 -3.36
CA ASP A 242 -16.71 14.52 -3.69
C ASP A 242 -15.36 13.92 -4.10
N ILE A 243 -14.89 12.88 -3.41
CA ILE A 243 -13.64 12.20 -3.75
C ILE A 243 -13.78 11.46 -5.09
N LEU A 244 -14.91 10.83 -5.39
CA LEU A 244 -15.15 10.20 -6.69
C LEU A 244 -15.12 11.25 -7.82
N ALA A 245 -15.77 12.40 -7.63
CA ALA A 245 -15.77 13.50 -8.58
C ALA A 245 -14.34 14.03 -8.80
N VAL A 246 -13.55 14.22 -7.73
CA VAL A 246 -12.14 14.65 -7.83
C VAL A 246 -11.28 13.60 -8.53
N ALA A 247 -11.52 12.31 -8.29
CA ALA A 247 -10.77 11.24 -8.94
C ALA A 247 -10.99 11.26 -10.46
N LEU A 248 -12.24 11.45 -10.90
CA LEU A 248 -12.58 11.62 -12.32
C LEU A 248 -11.95 12.89 -12.91
N GLU A 249 -12.07 14.02 -12.21
CA GLU A 249 -11.58 15.33 -12.68
C GLU A 249 -10.06 15.39 -12.79
N SER A 250 -9.33 14.86 -11.79
CA SER A 250 -7.87 14.79 -11.80
C SER A 250 -7.31 13.80 -12.83
N GLY A 251 -8.14 12.85 -13.29
CA GLY A 251 -7.75 11.82 -14.24
C GLY A 251 -6.88 10.71 -13.64
N VAL A 252 -6.99 10.45 -12.32
CA VAL A 252 -6.41 9.22 -11.75
C VAL A 252 -7.05 8.00 -12.41
N ARG A 253 -6.29 6.91 -12.50
CA ARG A 253 -6.70 5.70 -13.21
C ARG A 253 -7.43 4.69 -12.32
N GLY A 254 -7.49 4.92 -11.01
CA GLY A 254 -8.28 4.10 -10.10
C GLY A 254 -8.26 4.57 -8.65
N ILE A 255 -9.09 3.93 -7.83
CA ILE A 255 -9.25 4.21 -6.40
C ILE A 255 -9.02 2.90 -5.63
N ILE A 256 -8.26 2.97 -4.54
CA ILE A 256 -8.05 1.84 -3.62
C ILE A 256 -8.96 2.05 -2.42
N ILE A 257 -10.01 1.23 -2.34
CA ILE A 257 -11.03 1.23 -1.30
C ILE A 257 -10.85 -0.06 -0.47
N SER A 258 -10.46 -0.02 0.80
CA SER A 258 -10.14 1.16 1.62
C SER A 258 -8.84 0.98 2.43
N ASN A 259 -8.45 2.03 3.15
CA ASN A 259 -7.51 1.94 4.25
C ASN A 259 -8.20 1.40 5.53
N THR A 260 -7.47 1.39 6.65
CA THR A 260 -8.00 1.07 7.98
C THR A 260 -9.11 2.05 8.41
N THR A 261 -10.07 1.56 9.18
CA THR A 261 -11.14 2.38 9.82
C THR A 261 -10.72 2.88 11.19
N ILE A 262 -11.24 4.02 11.63
CA ILE A 262 -11.16 4.45 13.05
C ILE A 262 -12.37 4.01 13.87
N ASP A 263 -13.39 3.44 13.23
CA ASP A 263 -14.52 2.82 13.91
C ASP A 263 -14.05 1.55 14.63
N LYS A 264 -14.34 1.50 15.93
CA LYS A 264 -14.00 0.39 16.83
C LYS A 264 -15.24 -0.28 17.42
N SER A 265 -16.43 0.05 16.92
CA SER A 265 -17.72 -0.48 17.40
C SER A 265 -17.79 -2.01 17.41
N MET A 266 -17.11 -2.67 16.46
CA MET A 266 -17.02 -4.13 16.39
C MET A 266 -15.91 -4.75 17.26
N LEU A 267 -15.11 -3.94 17.95
CA LEU A 267 -14.06 -4.42 18.86
C LEU A 267 -14.56 -4.47 20.31
N PRO A 268 -13.96 -5.32 21.17
CA PRO A 268 -14.19 -5.24 22.61
C PRO A 268 -13.89 -3.84 23.15
N GLU A 269 -14.67 -3.39 24.14
CA GLU A 269 -14.61 -2.04 24.72
C GLU A 269 -13.20 -1.63 25.17
N ALA A 270 -12.40 -2.58 25.65
CA ALA A 270 -11.00 -2.37 26.04
C ALA A 270 -10.12 -1.77 24.92
N TRP A 271 -10.52 -1.89 23.65
CA TRP A 271 -9.80 -1.34 22.50
C TRP A 271 -10.32 0.03 22.04
N HIS A 272 -11.45 0.51 22.55
CA HIS A 272 -12.10 1.72 22.04
C HIS A 272 -11.23 2.97 22.24
N ALA A 273 -10.56 3.04 23.40
CA ALA A 273 -9.64 4.13 23.76
C ALA A 273 -8.28 4.06 23.04
N GLU A 274 -7.92 2.93 22.43
CA GLU A 274 -6.62 2.77 21.78
C GLU A 274 -6.54 3.61 20.50
N ALA A 275 -5.49 4.42 20.35
CA ALA A 275 -5.28 5.21 19.14
C ALA A 275 -4.85 4.33 17.95
N GLY A 276 -5.32 4.65 16.75
CA GLY A 276 -4.91 4.01 15.51
C GLY A 276 -6.09 3.53 14.67
N GLY A 277 -5.75 2.94 13.52
CA GLY A 277 -6.71 2.35 12.61
C GLY A 277 -6.84 0.84 12.79
N VAL A 278 -8.03 0.32 12.52
CA VAL A 278 -8.41 -1.09 12.56
C VAL A 278 -8.47 -1.65 11.13
N SER A 279 -7.88 -2.83 10.92
CA SER A 279 -8.04 -3.65 9.72
C SER A 279 -8.55 -5.05 10.06
N GLY A 280 -8.83 -5.86 9.05
CA GLY A 280 -9.38 -7.21 9.20
C GLY A 280 -10.90 -7.21 9.04
N LEU A 281 -11.57 -8.16 9.70
CA LEU A 281 -13.03 -8.30 9.61
C LEU A 281 -13.81 -6.99 9.88
N PRO A 282 -13.43 -6.14 10.86
CA PRO A 282 -14.19 -4.93 11.18
C PRO A 282 -14.28 -3.88 10.06
N VAL A 283 -13.39 -3.88 9.06
CA VAL A 283 -13.49 -2.92 7.95
C VAL A 283 -14.28 -3.48 6.76
N GLY A 284 -14.58 -4.78 6.75
CA GLY A 284 -15.09 -5.50 5.58
C GLY A 284 -16.42 -4.98 5.04
N SER A 285 -17.42 -4.80 5.91
CA SER A 285 -18.76 -4.35 5.50
C SER A 285 -18.75 -2.94 4.89
N ARG A 286 -18.13 -1.98 5.59
CA ARG A 286 -18.02 -0.59 5.10
C ARG A 286 -17.19 -0.51 3.82
N SER A 287 -16.11 -1.28 3.72
CA SER A 287 -15.29 -1.32 2.51
C SER A 287 -16.09 -1.84 1.31
N LEU A 288 -16.87 -2.92 1.49
CA LEU A 288 -17.72 -3.48 0.44
C LEU A 288 -18.84 -2.54 0.01
N GLU A 289 -19.46 -1.84 0.96
CA GLU A 289 -20.47 -0.82 0.69
C GLU A 289 -19.93 0.30 -0.20
N LEU A 290 -18.76 0.86 0.15
CA LEU A 290 -18.12 1.92 -0.63
C LEU A 290 -17.70 1.44 -2.02
N ILE A 291 -17.25 0.18 -2.15
CA ILE A 291 -17.01 -0.43 -3.47
C ILE A 291 -18.31 -0.47 -4.28
N GLY A 292 -19.40 -0.96 -3.69
CA GLY A 292 -20.71 -1.02 -4.37
C GLY A 292 -21.16 0.36 -4.87
N ARG A 293 -20.99 1.40 -4.05
CA ARG A 293 -21.31 2.79 -4.41
C ARG A 293 -20.41 3.36 -5.51
N ALA A 294 -19.12 3.04 -5.51
CA ALA A 294 -18.19 3.50 -6.55
C ALA A 294 -18.52 3.00 -7.96
N PHE A 295 -19.30 1.91 -8.06
CA PHE A 295 -19.70 1.26 -9.31
C PHE A 295 -21.20 1.41 -9.61
N ALA A 296 -21.95 2.14 -8.79
CA ALA A 296 -23.38 2.40 -9.00
C ALA A 296 -23.57 3.54 -10.01
#